data_AF-A0AAW4XP53-F1
#
_entry.id   AF-A0AAW4XP53-F1
#
_cell.length_a   1.000
_cell.length_b   1.000
_cell.length_c   1.000
_cell.angle_alpha   90.00
_cell.angle_beta   90.00
_cell.angle_gamma   90.00
#
_symmetry.space_group_name_H-M   'P 1'
#
loop_
_entity.id
_entity.type
_entity.pdbx_description
1 polymer ?
#
loop_
_entity_poly.entity_id
_entity_poly.type
_entity_poly.pdbx_seq_one_letter_code
_entity_poly.pdbx_strand_id
1 'polypeptide(L)' 'MEFMDIIWYIVVCFAFIAYLIMLWMIIGDLFRNREQSGWVKAIWIVFLFVFPWLTGLIYLIVHGTGMAERSAKEAAQ' A
#
# COMPACT_ATOMS: atom_id res chain seq x y z
N MET A 1 -4.80 2.51 -33.48
CA MET A 1 -4.50 3.16 -32.19
C MET A 1 -4.92 4.60 -32.33
N GLU A 2 -6.07 4.94 -31.77
CA GLU A 2 -6.52 6.32 -31.73
C GLU A 2 -5.67 7.12 -30.74
N PHE A 3 -5.64 8.45 -30.87
CA PHE A 3 -4.90 9.32 -29.96
C PHE A 3 -5.30 9.11 -28.49
N MET A 4 -6.59 8.86 -28.23
CA MET A 4 -7.10 8.59 -26.89
C MET A 4 -6.59 7.27 -26.30
N ASP A 5 -6.35 6.26 -27.14
CA ASP A 5 -5.77 4.98 -26.69
C ASP A 5 -4.37 5.21 -26.13
N ILE A 6 -3.56 6.05 -26.78
CA ILE A 6 -2.19 6.36 -26.35
C ILE A 6 -2.19 7.04 -24.99
N ILE A 7 -3.07 8.03 -24.78
CA ILE A 7 -3.22 8.69 -23.47
C ILE A 7 -3.64 7.66 -22.40
N TRP A 8 -4.60 6.80 -22.73
CA TRP A 8 -5.07 5.77 -21.80
C TRP A 8 -3.95 4.80 -21.41
N TYR A 9 -3.13 4.35 -22.37
CA TYR A 9 -1.98 3.50 -22.08
C TYR A 9 -0.95 4.18 -21.17
N ILE A 10 -0.70 5.48 -21.35
CA ILE A 10 0.19 6.24 -20.45
C ILE A 10 -0.35 6.23 -19.02
N VAL A 11 -1.65 6.49 -18.84
CA VAL A 11 -2.30 6.48 -17.52
C VAL A 11 -2.23 5.10 -16.89
N VAL A 12 -2.53 4.04 -17.64
CA VAL A 12 -2.47 2.66 -17.16
C VAL A 12 -1.04 2.25 -16.79
N CYS A 13 -0.05 2.59 -17.62
CA CYS A 13 1.37 2.33 -17.31
C CYS A 13 1.82 3.09 -16.05
N PHE A 14 1.45 4.36 -15.92
CA PHE A 14 1.75 5.14 -14.73
C PHE A 14 1.12 4.53 -13.47
N ALA A 15 -0.16 4.19 -13.53
CA ALA A 15 -0.89 3.55 -12.43
C ALA A 15 -0.26 2.20 -12.07
N PHE A 16 0.17 1.41 -13.06
CA PHE A 16 0.86 0.14 -12.85
C PHE A 16 2.22 0.32 -12.16
N ILE A 17 3.03 1.29 -12.58
CA ILE A 17 4.32 1.58 -11.92
C ILE A 17 4.09 2.06 -10.48
N ALA A 18 3.16 2.99 -10.27
CA ALA A 18 2.79 3.47 -8.93
C ALA A 18 2.31 2.32 -8.03
N TYR A 19 1.55 1.38 -8.60
CA TYR A 19 1.12 0.17 -7.93
C TYR A 19 2.30 -0.74 -7.53
N LEU A 20 3.28 -0.97 -8.41
CA LEU A 20 4.47 -1.75 -8.06
C LEU A 20 5.27 -1.08 -6.95
N ILE A 21 5.45 0.24 -7.00
CA ILE A 21 6.12 1.01 -5.94
C ILE A 21 5.38 0.83 -4.61
N MET A 22 4.05 1.00 -4.61
CA MET A 22 3.21 0.81 -3.43
C MET A 22 3.35 -0.59 -2.83
N LEU A 23 3.36 -1.62 -3.68
CA LEU A 23 3.52 -3.02 -3.27
C LEU A 23 4.87 -3.22 -2.56
N TRP A 24 5.97 -2.73 -3.15
CA TRP A 24 7.29 -2.81 -2.53
C TRP A 24 7.38 -2.03 -1.21
N MET A 25 6.74 -0.86 -1.11
CA MET A 25 6.68 -0.10 0.14
C MET A 25 5.96 -0.87 1.25
N ILE A 26 4.81 -1.49 0.95
CA ILE A 26 4.05 -2.30 1.92
C ILE A 26 4.86 -3.50 2.39
N ILE A 27 5.51 -4.23 1.46
CA ILE A 27 6.38 -5.35 1.80
C ILE A 27 7.52 -4.90 2.71
N GLY A 28 8.21 -3.81 2.35
CA GLY A 28 9.31 -3.27 3.15
C GLY A 28 8.88 -2.86 4.56
N ASP A 29 7.72 -2.23 4.69
CA ASP A 29 7.16 -1.83 5.98
C ASP A 29 6.80 -3.04 6.86
N LEU A 30 6.20 -4.06 6.26
CA LEU A 30 5.85 -5.32 6.92
C LEU A 30 7.09 -6.04 7.46
N PHE A 31 8.21 -6.03 6.73
CA PHE A 31 9.47 -6.58 7.21
C PHE A 31 10.13 -5.71 8.29
N ARG A 32 10.02 -4.38 8.19
CA ARG A 32 10.58 -3.43 9.15
C ARG A 32 9.94 -3.53 10.54
N ASN A 33 8.66 -3.88 10.62
CA ASN A 33 7.98 -4.04 11.90
C ASN A 33 8.45 -5.33 12.62
N ARG A 34 9.41 -5.20 13.54
CA ARG A 34 10.02 -6.33 14.28
C ARG A 34 9.12 -6.93 15.37
N GLU A 35 8.07 -6.22 15.76
CA GLU A 35 7.13 -6.67 16.80
C GLU A 35 6.03 -7.59 16.23
N GLN A 36 5.78 -7.56 14.93
CA GLN A 36 4.82 -8.44 14.29
C GLN A 36 5.39 -9.86 14.10
N SER A 37 4.61 -10.86 14.51
CA SER A 37 4.95 -12.27 14.30
C SER A 37 5.11 -12.60 12.80
N GLY A 38 6.07 -13.47 12.47
CA GLY A 38 6.35 -13.85 11.08
C GLY A 38 5.15 -14.48 10.35
N TRP A 39 4.25 -15.13 11.08
CA TRP A 39 3.02 -15.70 10.54
C TRP A 39 2.03 -14.65 10.04
N VAL A 40 1.88 -13.54 10.77
CA VAL A 40 1.04 -12.42 10.33
C VAL A 40 1.59 -11.80 9.05
N LYS A 41 2.93 -11.70 8.93
CA LYS A 41 3.60 -11.22 7.71
C LYS A 41 3.32 -12.13 6.51
N ALA A 42 3.39 -13.45 6.69
CA ALA A 42 3.12 -14.39 5.61
C ALA A 42 1.68 -14.26 5.08
N ILE A 43 0.70 -14.11 5.97
CA ILE A 43 -0.71 -13.90 5.60
C ILE A 43 -0.86 -12.63 4.76
N TRP A 44 -0.28 -11.51 5.22
CA TRP A 44 -0.32 -10.25 4.48
C TRP A 44 0.27 -10.38 3.07
N ILE A 45 1.41 -11.06 2.92
CA ILE A 45 2.04 -11.27 1.61
C ILE A 45 1.14 -12.10 0.69
N VAL A 46 0.53 -13.17 1.19
CA VAL A 46 -0.39 -14.01 0.41
C VAL A 46 -1.59 -13.19 -0.05
N PHE A 47 -2.23 -12.44 0.84
CA PHE A 47 -3.34 -11.56 0.49
C PHE A 47 -2.94 -10.46 -0.50
N LEU A 48 -1.71 -9.94 -0.40
CA LEU A 48 -1.19 -8.92 -1.32
C LEU A 48 -1.06 -9.48 -2.75
N PHE A 49 -0.78 -10.77 -2.89
CA PHE A 49 -0.64 -11.43 -4.18
C PHE A 49 -1.99 -11.77 -4.83
N VAL A 50 -2.97 -12.19 -4.02
CA VAL A 50 -4.30 -12.60 -4.54
C VAL A 50 -5.21 -11.39 -4.78
N PHE A 51 -5.24 -10.43 -3.86
CA PHE A 51 -6.10 -9.25 -3.94
C PHE A 51 -5.34 -7.95 -3.66
N PRO A 52 -4.37 -7.59 -4.51
CA PRO A 52 -3.42 -6.52 -4.21
C PRO A 52 -4.03 -5.15 -3.89
N TRP A 53 -5.03 -4.73 -4.67
CA TRP A 53 -5.70 -3.44 -4.45
C TRP A 53 -6.48 -3.40 -3.14
N LEU A 54 -7.17 -4.50 -2.81
CA LEU A 54 -7.97 -4.60 -1.59
C LEU A 54 -7.06 -4.73 -0.37
N THR A 55 -6.07 -5.62 -0.43
CA THR A 55 -5.12 -5.85 0.66
C THR A 55 -4.28 -4.61 0.94
N GLY A 56 -3.86 -3.86 -0.08
CA GLY A 56 -3.15 -2.60 0.11
C GLY A 56 -3.98 -1.56 0.85
N LEU A 57 -5.27 -1.41 0.52
CA LEU A 57 -6.18 -0.52 1.24
C LEU A 57 -6.41 -0.96 2.69
N ILE A 58 -6.66 -2.25 2.93
CA ILE A 58 -6.85 -2.79 4.28
C ILE A 58 -5.55 -2.60 5.09
N TYR A 59 -4.38 -2.86 4.50
CA TYR A 59 -3.09 -2.63 5.16
C TYR A 59 -2.92 -1.16 5.55
N LEU A 60 -3.23 -0.21 4.66
CA LEU A 60 -3.19 1.21 4.97
C LEU A 60 -4.19 1.62 6.06
N ILE A 61 -5.35 0.97 6.19
CA ILE A 61 -6.32 1.26 7.26
C ILE A 61 -5.83 0.68 8.60
N VAL A 62 -5.33 -0.55 8.59
CA VAL A 62 -4.91 -1.28 9.81
C VAL A 62 -3.58 -0.75 10.34
N HIS A 63 -2.66 -0.37 9.45
CA HIS A 63 -1.29 0.05 9.78
C HIS A 63 -1.03 1.54 9.47
N GLY A 64 -2.02 2.30 8.98
CA GLY A 64 -1.90 3.74 8.72
C GLY A 64 -1.83 4.61 9.97
N THR A 65 -1.93 3.99 11.14
CA THR A 65 -1.89 4.63 12.44
C THR A 65 -0.48 5.13 12.75
N GLY A 66 -0.28 6.38 12.38
CA GLY A 66 0.83 7.18 12.87
C GLY A 66 0.69 8.65 12.52
N MET A 67 0.15 9.01 11.34
CA MET A 67 0.09 10.42 10.94
C MET A 67 -1.14 11.15 11.49
N ALA A 68 -2.34 10.57 11.36
CA ALA A 68 -3.56 11.19 11.90
C ALA A 68 -3.56 11.27 13.43
N GLU A 69 -3.01 10.26 14.10
CA GLU A 69 -2.98 10.15 15.56
C GLU A 69 -1.94 11.10 16.20
N ARG A 70 -0.83 11.40 15.47
CA ARG A 70 0.14 12.43 15.88
C ARG A 70 -0.41 13.84 15.70
N SER A 71 -1.05 14.14 14.56
CA SER A 71 -1.67 15.44 14.33
C SER A 71 -2.83 15.73 15.29
N ALA A 72 -3.61 14.72 15.68
CA ALA A 72 -4.67 14.88 16.68
C ALA A 72 -4.13 15.10 18.10
N LYS A 73 -3.01 14.47 18.47
CA LYS A 73 -2.33 14.72 19.76
C LYS A 73 -1.68 16.09 19.84
N GLU A 74 -1.09 16.57 18.75
CA GLU A 74 -0.48 17.92 18.68
C GLU A 74 -1.53 19.04 18.66
N ALA A 75 -2.74 18.81 18.12
CA ALA A 75 -3.82 19.79 18.11
C ALA A 75 -4.63 19.86 19.42
N ALA A 76 -4.48 18.87 20.31
CA ALA A 76 -5.14 18.81 21.61
C ALA A 76 -4.25 19.30 22.78
N GLN A 77 -3.01 19.69 22.49
CA GLN A 77 -2.11 20.43 23.40
C GLN A 77 -2.17 21.93 23.10
#